data_AF-A0A7C3FBI6-F1
#
_entry.id   AF-A0A7C3FBI6-F1
#
_cell.length_a   1.000
_cell.length_b   1.000
_cell.length_c   1.000
_cell.angle_alpha   90.00
_cell.angle_beta   90.00
_cell.angle_gamma   90.00
#
_symmetry.space_group_name_H-M   'P 1'
#
loop_
_entity.id
_entity.type
_entity.pdbx_description
1 polymer ?
#
loop_
_entity_poly.entity_id
_entity_poly.type
_entity_poly.pdbx_seq_one_letter_code
_entity_poly.pdbx_strand_id
1 'polypeptide(L)'
;QIEKTVIHVTTMPTEAIIEKCRQNLRANLSPLIITMSGRAPVARGIAEMAGVSDRIDILAAEQFLAANLHELSAFQIAAREATLRELIQRYNELIDQYETDPGLKIQLG
;
A
#
# COMPACT_ATOMS: atom_id res chain seq x y z
N GLN A 1 18.53 -10.47 -8.57
CA GLN A 1 17.51 -11.26 -7.84
C GLN A 1 16.22 -10.48 -7.96
N ILE A 2 15.12 -11.08 -8.42
CA ILE A 2 13.81 -10.43 -8.33
C ILE A 2 13.35 -10.67 -6.89
N GLU A 3 13.43 -9.63 -6.06
CA GLU A 3 12.89 -9.63 -4.70
C GLU A 3 11.37 -9.89 -4.80
N LYS A 4 10.90 -11.01 -4.24
CA LYS A 4 9.48 -11.36 -4.24
C LYS A 4 8.80 -10.62 -3.11
N THR A 5 8.53 -9.33 -3.32
CA THR A 5 7.80 -8.50 -2.36
C THR A 5 6.35 -8.99 -2.25
N VAL A 6 5.86 -9.18 -1.03
CA VAL A 6 4.45 -9.50 -0.76
C VAL A 6 3.81 -8.31 -0.09
N ILE A 7 2.86 -7.69 -0.79
CA ILE A 7 2.17 -6.49 -0.33
C ILE A 7 0.91 -6.90 0.42
N HIS A 8 0.82 -6.48 1.67
CA HIS A 8 -0.37 -6.60 2.51
C HIS A 8 -1.00 -5.22 2.68
N VAL A 9 -2.21 -5.03 2.19
CA VAL A 9 -2.95 -3.77 2.34
C VAL A 9 -4.06 -3.96 3.38
N THR A 10 -4.12 -3.11 4.41
CA THR A 10 -5.18 -3.16 5.41
C THR A 10 -5.47 -1.79 6.01
N THR A 11 -6.74 -1.48 6.28
CA THR A 11 -7.11 -0.27 7.04
C THR A 11 -6.90 -0.42 8.55
N MET A 12 -6.77 -1.66 9.03
CA MET A 12 -6.56 -1.99 10.44
C MET A 12 -5.53 -3.13 10.57
N PRO A 13 -4.29 -2.83 10.98
CA PRO A 13 -3.29 -3.87 11.21
C PRO A 13 -3.64 -4.65 12.48
N THR A 14 -3.47 -5.96 12.43
CA THR A 14 -3.73 -6.91 13.53
C THR A 14 -2.59 -7.92 13.63
N GLU A 15 -2.50 -8.67 14.72
CA GLU A 15 -1.50 -9.74 14.85
C GLU A 15 -1.54 -10.75 13.70
N ALA A 16 -2.73 -11.01 13.15
CA ALA A 16 -2.91 -11.93 12.03
C ALA A 16 -2.15 -11.50 10.77
N ILE A 17 -2.03 -10.19 10.48
CA ILE A 17 -1.24 -9.72 9.33
C ILE A 17 0.26 -9.89 9.58
N ILE A 18 0.71 -9.70 10.82
CA ILE A 18 2.11 -9.89 11.21
C ILE A 18 2.50 -11.37 11.16
N GLU A 19 1.60 -12.28 11.54
CA GLU A 19 1.87 -13.71 11.41
C GLU A 19 1.95 -14.15 9.93
N LYS A 20 1.12 -13.59 9.05
CA LYS A 20 1.31 -13.78 7.59
C LYS A 20 2.66 -13.26 7.12
N CYS A 21 3.10 -12.10 7.60
CA CYS A 21 4.44 -11.60 7.29
C CYS A 21 5.55 -12.52 7.81
N ARG A 22 5.41 -13.12 9.01
CA ARG A 22 6.34 -14.14 9.52
C ARG A 22 6.42 -15.36 8.61
N GLN A 23 5.29 -15.84 8.10
CA GLN A 23 5.25 -16.94 7.13
C GLN A 23 5.95 -16.57 5.82
N ASN A 24 5.72 -15.36 5.31
CA ASN A 24 6.41 -14.83 4.14
C ASN A 24 7.94 -14.77 4.35
N LEU A 25 8.39 -14.30 5.52
CA LEU A 25 9.82 -14.26 5.87
C LEU A 25 10.45 -15.66 5.90
N ARG A 26 9.72 -16.67 6.41
CA ARG A 26 10.17 -18.09 6.38
C ARG A 26 10.26 -18.64 4.96
N ALA A 27 9.45 -18.12 4.04
CA ALA A 27 9.47 -18.44 2.62
C ALA A 27 10.49 -17.61 1.82
N ASN A 28 11.36 -16.83 2.48
CA ASN A 28 12.32 -15.92 1.85
C ASN A 28 11.66 -14.85 0.96
N LEU A 29 10.50 -14.36 1.37
CA LEU A 29 9.78 -13.24 0.73
C LEU A 29 9.96 -11.97 1.56
N SER A 30 9.86 -10.81 0.90
CA SER A 30 9.99 -9.49 1.54
C SER A 30 8.60 -8.90 1.80
N PRO A 31 8.08 -8.90 3.04
CA PRO A 31 6.73 -8.41 3.30
C PRO A 31 6.72 -6.88 3.41
N LEU A 32 5.77 -6.26 2.71
CA LEU A 32 5.46 -4.84 2.84
C LEU A 32 4.00 -4.71 3.32
N ILE A 33 3.79 -4.00 4.42
CA ILE A 33 2.46 -3.63 4.90
C ILE A 33 2.18 -2.19 4.49
N ILE A 34 1.04 -1.97 3.83
CA ILE A 34 0.49 -0.65 3.55
C ILE A 34 -0.78 -0.49 4.40
N THR A 35 -0.81 0.52 5.26
CA THR A 35 -1.95 0.79 6.13
C THR A 35 -2.22 2.29 6.28
N MET A 36 -3.34 2.66 6.89
CA MET A 36 -3.66 4.08 7.12
C MET A 36 -2.57 4.76 7.95
N SER A 37 -2.29 6.04 7.69
CA SER A 37 -1.24 6.81 8.40
C SER A 37 -1.35 6.71 9.93
N GLY A 38 -2.56 6.85 10.47
CA GLY A 38 -2.81 6.73 11.92
C GLY A 38 -2.66 5.32 12.49
N ARG A 39 -2.49 4.30 11.64
CA ARG A 39 -2.38 2.89 12.01
C ARG A 39 -0.99 2.31 11.79
N ALA A 40 -0.12 2.97 11.01
CA ALA A 40 1.25 2.53 10.80
C ALA A 40 2.05 2.37 12.11
N PRO A 41 1.94 3.25 13.14
CA PRO A 41 2.59 3.02 14.42
C PRO A 41 2.09 1.77 15.15
N VAL A 42 0.80 1.43 15.02
CA VAL A 42 0.22 0.22 15.61
C VAL A 42 0.81 -1.02 14.94
N ALA A 43 0.89 -1.05 13.61
CA ALA A 43 1.53 -2.15 12.88
C ALA A 43 2.99 -2.34 13.31
N ARG A 44 3.75 -1.25 13.47
CA ARG A 44 5.13 -1.30 13.98
C ARG A 44 5.20 -1.88 15.39
N GLY A 45 4.36 -1.42 16.31
CA GLY A 45 4.33 -1.96 17.68
C GLY A 45 4.04 -3.46 17.72
N ILE A 46 3.09 -3.94 16.91
CA ILE A 46 2.81 -5.39 16.82
C ILE A 46 4.01 -6.14 16.23
N ALA A 47 4.67 -5.59 15.20
CA ALA A 47 5.85 -6.19 14.59
C ALA A 47 7.06 -6.23 15.53
N GLU A 48 7.26 -5.19 16.34
CA GLU A 48 8.29 -5.12 17.39
C GLU A 48 8.05 -6.20 18.45
N MET A 49 6.81 -6.31 18.96
CA MET A 49 6.43 -7.38 19.90
C MET A 49 6.63 -8.78 19.32
N ALA A 50 6.44 -8.95 18.02
CA ALA A 50 6.65 -10.20 17.30
C ALA A 50 8.13 -10.45 16.89
N GLY A 51 9.04 -9.51 17.16
CA GLY A 51 10.47 -9.60 16.87
C GLY A 51 10.82 -9.58 15.37
N VAL A 52 10.02 -8.89 14.55
CA VAL A 52 10.16 -8.87 13.08
C VAL A 52 10.11 -7.47 12.47
N SER A 53 10.07 -6.42 13.29
CA SER A 53 10.02 -5.01 12.83
C SER A 53 11.13 -4.66 11.84
N ASP A 54 12.34 -5.15 12.06
CA ASP A 54 13.51 -4.82 11.21
C ASP A 54 13.55 -5.61 9.89
N ARG A 55 12.54 -6.46 9.66
CA ARG A 55 12.46 -7.35 8.49
C ARG A 55 11.19 -7.16 7.67
N ILE A 56 10.30 -6.26 8.08
CA ILE A 56 9.03 -5.99 7.43
C ILE A 56 8.98 -4.49 7.16
N ASP A 57 8.73 -4.11 5.92
CA ASP A 57 8.48 -2.72 5.58
C ASP A 57 7.03 -2.35 5.95
N ILE A 58 6.85 -1.17 6.54
CA ILE A 58 5.52 -0.68 6.93
C ILE A 58 5.39 0.77 6.45
N LEU A 59 4.52 0.99 5.47
CA LEU A 59 4.27 2.29 4.87
C LEU A 59 2.85 2.77 5.16
N ALA A 60 2.73 4.08 5.39
CA ALA A 60 1.44 4.75 5.40
C ALA A 60 0.91 4.89 3.97
N ALA A 61 -0.34 4.54 3.73
CA ALA A 61 -0.98 4.56 2.41
C ALA A 61 -0.93 5.95 1.77
N GLU A 62 -1.17 6.99 2.56
CA GLU A 62 -1.17 8.38 2.10
C GLU A 62 0.23 8.83 1.67
N GLN A 63 1.26 8.47 2.45
CA GLN A 63 2.66 8.76 2.10
C GLN A 63 3.13 7.94 0.91
N PHE A 64 2.73 6.67 0.83
CA PHE A 64 3.01 5.79 -0.30
C PHE A 64 2.42 6.37 -1.59
N LEU A 65 1.15 6.76 -1.58
CA LEU A 65 0.48 7.38 -2.74
C LEU A 65 1.12 8.73 -3.11
N ALA A 66 1.44 9.57 -2.13
CA ALA A 66 2.10 10.84 -2.37
C ALA A 66 3.48 10.66 -3.04
N ALA A 67 4.30 9.74 -2.51
CA ALA A 67 5.62 9.45 -3.06
C ALA A 67 5.53 8.93 -4.51
N ASN A 68 4.64 7.96 -4.78
CA ASN A 68 4.45 7.43 -6.11
C ASN A 68 3.92 8.50 -7.08
N LEU A 69 3.00 9.36 -6.64
CA LEU A 69 2.49 10.44 -7.48
C LEU A 69 3.60 11.43 -7.84
N HIS A 70 4.47 11.78 -6.89
CA HIS A 70 5.63 12.62 -7.15
C HIS A 70 6.62 11.96 -8.12
N GLU A 71 6.91 10.67 -7.93
CA GLU A 71 7.83 9.94 -8.79
C GLU A 71 7.30 9.80 -10.22
N LEU A 72 6.05 9.37 -10.38
CA LEU A 72 5.40 9.21 -11.69
C LEU A 72 5.24 10.55 -12.42
N SER A 73 5.09 11.65 -11.69
CA SER A 73 5.05 12.99 -12.27
C SER A 73 6.45 13.59 -12.52
N ALA A 74 7.53 12.79 -12.40
CA ALA A 74 8.92 13.23 -12.47
C ALA A 74 9.23 14.44 -11.57
N PHE A 75 8.55 14.52 -10.42
CA PHE A 75 8.60 15.62 -9.45
C PHE A 75 8.14 16.99 -10.00
N GLN A 76 7.48 17.01 -11.16
CA GLN A 76 6.96 18.23 -11.78
C GLN A 76 5.54 18.53 -11.31
N ILE A 77 5.34 19.70 -10.71
CA ILE A 77 4.01 20.14 -10.23
C ILE A 77 3.00 20.20 -11.37
N ALA A 78 3.43 20.69 -12.54
CA ALA A 78 2.57 20.79 -13.73
C ALA A 78 2.06 19.44 -14.23
N ALA A 79 2.81 18.34 -14.01
CA ALA A 79 2.42 17.00 -14.43
C ALA A 79 1.61 16.24 -13.37
N ARG A 80 1.58 16.73 -12.12
CA ARG A 80 0.96 16.03 -10.99
C ARG A 80 -0.53 15.80 -11.17
N GLU A 81 -1.26 16.81 -11.66
CA GLU A 81 -2.70 16.68 -11.87
C GLU A 81 -3.01 15.64 -12.94
N ALA A 82 -2.32 15.69 -14.08
CA ALA A 82 -2.48 14.71 -15.15
C ALA A 82 -2.19 13.28 -14.66
N THR A 83 -1.11 13.09 -13.89
CA THR A 83 -0.73 11.80 -13.31
C THR A 83 -1.80 11.26 -12.35
N LEU A 84 -2.39 12.13 -11.52
CA LEU A 84 -3.47 11.75 -10.61
C LEU A 84 -4.74 11.34 -11.38
N ARG A 85 -5.07 12.07 -12.45
CA ARG A 85 -6.22 11.76 -13.32
C ARG A 85 -6.05 10.38 -13.97
N GLU A 86 -4.85 10.08 -14.47
CA GLU A 86 -4.54 8.77 -15.04
C GLU A 86 -4.65 7.64 -14.01
N LEU A 87 -4.13 7.85 -12.80
CA LEU A 87 -4.24 6.87 -11.71
C LEU A 87 -5.70 6.56 -11.36
N ILE A 88 -6.54 7.60 -11.21
CA ILE A 88 -7.96 7.44 -10.89
C ILE A 88 -8.71 6.79 -12.05
N GLN A 89 -8.39 7.16 -13.30
CA GLN A 89 -8.97 6.50 -14.46
C GLN A 89 -8.65 5.01 -14.44
N ARG A 90 -7.38 4.64 -14.24
CA ARG A 90 -6.97 3.24 -14.19
C ARG A 90 -7.63 2.47 -13.06
N TYR A 91 -7.80 3.10 -11.89
CA TYR A 91 -8.56 2.53 -10.79
C TYR A 91 -10.03 2.26 -11.18
N ASN A 92 -10.70 3.27 -11.74
CA ASN A 92 -12.10 3.14 -12.15
C ASN A 92 -12.30 2.08 -13.26
N GLU A 93 -11.34 1.92 -14.17
CA GLU A 93 -11.34 0.83 -15.16
C GLU A 93 -11.28 -0.55 -14.51
N LEU A 94 -10.49 -0.72 -13.43
CA LEU A 94 -10.44 -1.97 -12.68
C LEU A 94 -11.77 -2.24 -11.96
N ILE A 95 -12.41 -1.20 -11.41
CA ILE A 95 -13.75 -1.33 -10.84
C ILE A 95 -14.75 -1.80 -11.90
N ASP A 96 -14.74 -1.20 -13.09
CA ASP A 96 -15.61 -1.62 -14.19
C ASP A 96 -15.37 -3.07 -14.63
N GLN A 97 -14.13 -3.54 -14.56
CA GLN A 97 -13.77 -4.87 -15.03
C GLN A 97 -14.00 -5.97 -13.99
N TYR A 98 -13.77 -5.70 -12.71
CA TYR A 98 -13.67 -6.72 -11.67
C TYR A 98 -14.69 -6.60 -10.55
N GLU A 99 -15.40 -5.46 -10.44
CA GLU A 99 -16.38 -5.22 -9.38
C GLU A 99 -17.78 -5.02 -9.95
N THR A 100 -18.80 -5.31 -9.14
CA THR A 100 -20.21 -5.14 -9.54
C THR A 100 -20.81 -3.84 -9.00
N ASP A 101 -20.17 -3.18 -8.04
CA ASP A 101 -20.67 -1.97 -7.38
C ASP A 101 -20.03 -0.70 -7.99
N PRO A 102 -20.77 0.10 -8.78
CA PRO A 102 -20.26 1.35 -9.34
C PRO A 102 -19.96 2.42 -8.29
N GLY A 103 -20.50 2.30 -7.07
CA GLY A 103 -20.28 3.24 -5.97
C GLY A 103 -18.83 3.28 -5.46
N LEU A 104 -18.02 2.29 -5.84
CA LEU A 104 -16.59 2.23 -5.52
C LEU A 104 -15.75 3.19 -6.38
N LYS A 105 -16.28 3.72 -7.48
CA LYS A 105 -15.55 4.64 -8.36
C LYS A 105 -15.23 5.95 -7.67
N ILE A 106 -14.06 6.49 -7.98
CA ILE A 106 -13.61 7.80 -7.53
C ILE A 106 -14.01 8.85 -8.58
N GLN A 107 -14.73 9.89 -8.14
CA GLN A 107 -15.04 11.06 -8.95
C GLN A 107 -14.03 12.17 -8.67
N LEU A 108 -13.49 12.76 -9.72
CA LEU A 108 -12.70 13.99 -9.64
C LEU A 108 -13.68 15.16 -9.64
N GLY A 109 -13.53 16.04 -8.64
CA GLY A 109 -14.27 17.30 -8.55
C GLY A 109 -13.89 18.30 -9.63
#